data_AF-A0A8J4V150-F1
#
_entry.id   AF-A0A8J4V150-F1
#
_cell.length_a   1.000
_cell.length_b   1.000
_cell.length_c   1.000
_cell.angle_alpha   90.00
_cell.angle_beta   90.00
_cell.angle_gamma   90.00
#
_symmetry.space_group_name_H-M   'P 1'
#
loop_
_entity.id
_entity.type
_entity.pdbx_description
1 polymer ?
#
loop_
_entity_poly.entity_id
_entity_poly.type
_entity_poly.pdbx_seq_one_letter_code
_entity_poly.pdbx_strand_id
1 'polypeptide(L)'
;MAKIRVSYEYSEAEDRSIRLGLFLIACGVLSLFILCLCWLSPALQSLRSRPANCTVLSVRRLDERFECVFTCGADCRGTSLYPCLQIFVNNSASGAAALLHYDEQQLLLNPKCSYVPKCERDNQKMREDILRLQHFWSEEGSNQSFTCFFNPQR
;
A
#
# COMPACT_ATOMS: atom_id res chain seq x y z
N MET A 1 -35.82 -21.17 -59.06
CA MET A 1 -35.18 -20.88 -57.76
C MET A 1 -34.06 -19.89 -57.99
N ALA A 2 -34.25 -18.63 -57.62
CA ALA A 2 -33.17 -17.64 -57.57
C ALA A 2 -33.24 -17.02 -56.17
N LYS A 3 -32.30 -17.40 -55.30
CA LYS A 3 -32.16 -16.83 -53.97
C LYS A 3 -31.49 -15.48 -54.14
N ILE A 4 -32.30 -14.42 -54.27
CA ILE A 4 -31.84 -13.04 -54.35
C ILE A 4 -31.08 -12.75 -53.06
N ARG A 5 -29.74 -12.68 -53.14
CA ARG A 5 -28.93 -12.12 -52.08
C ARG A 5 -29.09 -10.60 -52.20
N VAL A 6 -29.95 -10.03 -51.37
CA VAL A 6 -30.02 -8.58 -51.20
C VAL A 6 -28.74 -8.16 -50.51
N SER A 7 -27.82 -7.52 -51.24
CA SER A 7 -26.71 -6.78 -50.64
C SER A 7 -27.30 -5.52 -50.04
N TYR A 8 -27.42 -5.47 -48.72
CA TYR A 8 -27.82 -4.27 -48.00
C TYR A 8 -26.60 -3.32 -47.98
N GLU A 9 -26.60 -2.31 -48.85
CA GLU A 9 -25.59 -1.25 -48.79
C GLU A 9 -25.95 -0.30 -47.65
N TYR A 10 -25.07 -0.20 -46.65
CA TYR A 10 -25.21 0.73 -45.54
C TYR A 10 -24.97 2.17 -46.02
N SER A 11 -25.76 3.12 -45.52
CA SER A 11 -25.52 4.55 -45.76
C SER A 11 -24.20 4.98 -45.13
N GLU A 12 -23.53 5.99 -45.70
CA GLU A 12 -22.23 6.48 -45.20
C GLU A 12 -22.29 6.91 -43.72
N ALA A 13 -23.45 7.41 -43.27
CA ALA A 13 -23.70 7.75 -41.87
C ALA A 13 -23.80 6.51 -40.96
N GLU A 14 -24.39 5.42 -41.45
CA GLU A 14 -24.52 4.17 -40.70
C GLU A 14 -23.17 3.45 -40.57
N ASP A 15 -22.35 3.45 -41.62
CA ASP A 15 -21.00 2.88 -41.60
C ASP A 15 -20.06 3.66 -40.65
N ARG A 16 -20.17 5.00 -40.61
CA ARG A 16 -19.47 5.83 -39.60
C ARG A 16 -19.96 5.53 -38.18
N SER A 17 -21.26 5.36 -37.98
CA SER A 17 -21.85 5.01 -36.68
C SER A 17 -21.39 3.62 -36.20
N ILE A 18 -21.40 2.61 -37.08
CA ILE A 18 -20.94 1.25 -36.78
C ILE A 18 -19.44 1.25 -36.43
N ARG A 19 -18.60 1.97 -37.19
CA ARG A 19 -17.17 2.12 -36.86
C ARG A 19 -16.94 2.77 -35.50
N LEU A 20 -17.69 3.81 -35.17
CA LEU A 20 -17.62 4.46 -33.84
C LEU A 20 -18.07 3.51 -32.73
N GLY A 21 -19.15 2.76 -32.93
CA GLY A 21 -19.61 1.75 -31.99
C GLY A 21 -18.56 0.66 -31.74
N LEU A 22 -17.95 0.12 -32.80
CA LEU A 22 -16.87 -0.86 -32.68
C LEU A 22 -15.64 -0.29 -31.96
N PHE A 23 -15.28 0.97 -32.23
CA PHE A 23 -14.19 1.64 -31.54
C PHE A 23 -14.49 1.82 -30.04
N LEU A 24 -15.71 2.23 -29.67
CA LEU A 24 -16.12 2.37 -28.27
C LEU A 24 -16.13 1.02 -27.55
N ILE A 25 -16.58 -0.05 -28.20
CA ILE A 25 -16.54 -1.41 -27.64
C ILE A 25 -15.08 -1.84 -27.41
N ALA A 26 -14.21 -1.66 -28.40
CA ALA A 26 -12.79 -2.00 -28.26
C ALA A 26 -12.11 -1.22 -27.13
N CYS A 27 -12.37 0.09 -27.03
CA CYS A 27 -11.88 0.93 -25.94
C CYS A 27 -12.46 0.50 -24.58
N GLY A 28 -13.73 0.09 -24.52
CA GLY A 28 -14.36 -0.45 -23.32
C GLY A 28 -13.71 -1.74 -22.86
N VAL A 29 -13.48 -2.69 -23.76
CA VAL A 29 -12.79 -3.95 -23.45
C VAL A 29 -11.35 -3.70 -22.99
N LEU A 30 -10.62 -2.82 -23.70
CA LEU A 30 -9.26 -2.46 -23.33
C LEU A 30 -9.19 -1.79 -21.95
N SER A 31 -10.09 -0.85 -21.66
CA SER A 31 -10.13 -0.18 -20.35
C SER A 31 -10.49 -1.15 -19.22
N LEU A 32 -11.46 -2.06 -19.41
CA LEU A 32 -11.76 -3.11 -18.44
C LEU A 32 -10.57 -4.05 -18.22
N PHE A 33 -9.85 -4.40 -19.28
CA PHE A 33 -8.66 -5.24 -19.17
C PHE A 33 -7.55 -4.54 -18.38
N ILE A 34 -7.30 -3.27 -18.66
CA ILE A 34 -6.33 -2.45 -17.90
C ILE A 34 -6.76 -2.35 -16.43
N LEU A 35 -8.03 -2.06 -16.15
CA LEU A 35 -8.54 -1.99 -14.78
C LEU A 35 -8.37 -3.33 -14.07
N CYS A 36 -8.72 -4.44 -14.72
CA CYS A 36 -8.55 -5.78 -14.17
C CYS A 36 -7.08 -6.05 -13.81
N LEU A 37 -6.12 -5.83 -14.73
CA LEU A 37 -4.71 -6.06 -14.43
C LEU A 37 -4.15 -5.14 -13.34
N CYS A 38 -4.46 -3.84 -13.42
CA CYS A 38 -3.95 -2.84 -12.48
C CYS A 38 -4.50 -3.02 -11.06
N TRP A 39 -5.75 -3.51 -10.92
CA TRP A 39 -6.39 -3.67 -9.61
C TRP A 39 -6.27 -5.09 -9.06
N LEU A 40 -6.37 -6.11 -9.91
CA LEU A 40 -6.37 -7.50 -9.47
C LEU A 40 -5.02 -7.91 -8.89
N SER A 41 -3.91 -7.48 -9.50
CA SER A 41 -2.57 -7.83 -9.01
C SER A 41 -2.29 -7.33 -7.57
N PRO A 42 -2.45 -6.03 -7.23
CA PRO A 42 -2.25 -5.57 -5.86
C PRO A 42 -3.31 -6.10 -4.89
N ALA A 43 -4.56 -6.27 -5.33
CA ALA A 43 -5.60 -6.84 -4.48
C ALA A 43 -5.28 -8.29 -4.07
N LEU A 44 -4.83 -9.13 -5.03
CA LEU A 44 -4.41 -10.50 -4.75
C LEU A 44 -3.19 -10.57 -3.83
N GLN A 45 -2.26 -9.62 -3.93
CA GLN A 45 -1.12 -9.53 -3.01
C GLN A 45 -1.56 -9.19 -1.58
N SER A 46 -2.48 -8.23 -1.41
CA SER A 46 -3.06 -7.89 -0.11
C SER A 46 -3.82 -9.06 0.53
N LEU A 47 -4.58 -9.81 -0.28
CA LEU A 47 -5.30 -11.03 0.14
C LEU A 47 -4.38 -12.16 0.62
N ARG A 48 -3.09 -12.14 0.27
CA ARG A 48 -2.14 -13.19 0.67
C ARG A 48 -1.75 -13.08 2.14
N SER A 49 -1.85 -11.89 2.73
CA SER A 49 -1.57 -11.66 4.14
C SER A 49 -2.66 -12.28 4.99
N ARG A 50 -2.28 -13.21 5.88
CA ARG A 50 -3.23 -13.92 6.74
C ARG A 50 -3.40 -13.18 8.06
N PRO A 51 -4.63 -13.05 8.58
CA PRO A 51 -4.84 -12.53 9.92
C PRO A 51 -4.24 -13.49 10.95
N ALA A 52 -3.51 -12.95 11.91
CA ALA A 52 -2.90 -13.67 13.02
C ALA A 52 -2.98 -12.84 14.30
N ASN A 53 -2.74 -13.46 15.45
CA ASN A 53 -2.66 -12.75 16.71
C ASN A 53 -1.20 -12.44 17.01
N CYS A 54 -0.90 -11.15 17.14
CA CYS A 54 0.42 -10.67 17.52
C CYS A 54 0.41 -10.22 18.98
N THR A 55 1.48 -10.53 19.71
CA THR A 55 1.76 -9.98 21.04
C THR A 55 3.09 -9.25 21.01
N VAL A 56 3.21 -8.10 21.69
CA VAL A 56 4.47 -7.36 21.73
C VAL A 56 5.47 -8.10 22.62
N LEU A 57 6.66 -8.34 22.08
CA LEU A 57 7.80 -8.92 22.80
C LEU A 57 8.70 -7.84 23.38
N SER A 58 9.04 -6.83 22.58
CA SER A 58 9.90 -5.74 23.02
C SER A 58 9.74 -4.50 22.15
N VAL A 59 9.99 -3.34 22.75
CA VAL A 59 10.01 -2.05 22.08
C VAL A 59 11.41 -1.46 22.25
N ARG A 60 12.12 -1.27 21.14
CA ARG A 60 13.49 -0.76 21.10
C ARG A 60 13.55 0.50 20.24
N ARG A 61 14.11 1.57 20.80
CA ARG A 61 14.48 2.76 20.03
C ARG A 61 15.95 2.65 19.64
N LEU A 62 16.28 2.87 18.38
CA LEU A 62 17.67 2.98 17.93
C LEU A 62 18.11 4.43 18.04
N ASP A 63 19.38 4.64 18.41
CA ASP A 63 19.97 5.99 18.44
C ASP A 63 20.32 6.52 17.05
N GLU A 64 20.32 5.65 16.04
CA GLU A 64 20.47 6.01 14.62
C GLU A 64 19.27 6.85 14.15
N ARG A 65 19.58 7.89 13.37
CA ARG A 65 18.59 8.79 12.78
C ARG A 65 18.47 8.51 11.29
N PHE A 66 17.25 8.54 10.79
CA PHE A 66 16.94 8.29 9.40
C PHE A 66 16.42 9.56 8.73
N GLU A 67 16.79 9.74 7.47
CA GLU A 67 16.36 10.87 6.67
C GLU A 67 14.98 10.63 6.07
N CYS A 68 14.24 11.72 5.96
CA CYS A 68 12.90 11.71 5.39
C CYS A 68 12.65 13.07 4.69
N VAL A 69 11.92 13.05 3.59
CA VAL A 69 11.77 14.22 2.71
C VAL A 69 10.40 14.85 2.89
N PHE A 70 10.39 16.15 3.21
CA PHE A 70 9.15 16.94 3.28
C PHE A 70 9.10 17.97 2.15
N THR A 71 7.88 18.29 1.72
CA THR A 71 7.61 19.35 0.74
C THR A 71 7.23 20.64 1.46
N CYS A 72 7.91 21.74 1.15
CA CYS A 72 7.63 23.06 1.75
C CYS A 72 6.94 24.06 0.79
N GLY A 73 6.58 23.63 -0.42
CA GLY A 73 6.06 24.46 -1.50
C GLY A 73 6.14 23.74 -2.86
N ALA A 74 5.92 24.49 -3.95
CA ALA A 74 5.83 23.92 -5.30
C ALA A 74 7.09 23.16 -5.76
N ASP A 75 8.29 23.67 -5.40
CA ASP A 75 9.57 23.09 -5.84
C ASP A 75 10.60 22.93 -4.71
N CYS A 76 10.20 23.08 -3.46
CA CYS A 76 11.13 22.93 -2.35
C CYS A 76 10.94 21.60 -1.63
N ARG A 77 12.04 20.82 -1.60
CA ARG A 77 12.18 19.59 -0.85
C ARG A 77 13.20 19.83 0.25
N GLY A 78 12.78 19.63 1.48
CA GLY A 78 13.67 19.63 2.64
C GLY A 78 13.88 18.21 3.15
N THR A 79 15.02 17.98 3.77
CA THR A 79 15.33 16.73 4.48
C THR A 79 15.23 16.97 5.98
N SER A 80 14.56 16.06 6.66
CA SER A 80 14.42 16.04 8.10
C SER A 80 14.88 14.69 8.65
N LEU A 81 15.21 14.66 9.94
CA LEU A 81 15.74 13.47 10.61
C LEU A 81 14.78 13.00 11.69
N TYR A 82 14.53 11.68 11.73
CA TYR A 82 13.71 11.05 12.76
C TYR A 82 14.45 9.85 13.39
N PRO A 83 14.28 9.57 14.69
CA PRO A 83 14.83 8.39 15.33
C PRO A 83 14.08 7.12 14.91
N CYS A 84 14.71 5.95 14.90
CA CYS A 84 14.02 4.71 14.55
C CYS A 84 13.41 4.00 15.77
N LEU A 85 12.16 3.56 15.65
CA LEU A 85 11.48 2.69 16.62
C LEU A 85 11.30 1.29 16.03
N GLN A 86 11.66 0.28 16.81
CA GLN A 86 11.48 -1.13 16.48
C GLN A 86 10.58 -1.78 17.51
N ILE A 87 9.47 -2.35 17.06
CA ILE A 87 8.50 -3.08 17.87
C ILE A 87 8.57 -4.52 17.40
N PHE A 88 9.11 -5.40 18.25
CA PHE A 88 9.15 -6.81 17.98
C PHE A 88 7.89 -7.47 18.53
N VAL A 89 7.26 -8.31 17.72
CA VAL A 89 6.05 -9.04 18.07
C VAL A 89 6.27 -10.53 17.91
N ASN A 90 5.60 -11.32 18.74
CA ASN A 90 5.45 -12.75 18.53
C ASN A 90 4.17 -12.98 17.73
N ASN A 91 4.28 -13.67 16.61
CA ASN A 91 3.16 -13.98 15.74
C ASN A 91 2.68 -15.41 15.99
N SER A 92 1.41 -15.58 16.36
CA SER A 92 0.82 -16.90 16.61
C SER A 92 0.86 -17.84 15.40
N ALA A 93 0.91 -17.32 14.17
CA ALA A 93 0.93 -18.12 12.95
C ALA A 93 2.31 -18.75 12.65
N SER A 94 3.41 -18.13 13.09
CA SER A 94 4.79 -18.63 12.84
C SER A 94 5.52 -19.01 14.12
N GLY A 95 5.09 -18.53 15.29
CA GLY A 95 5.78 -18.68 16.57
C GLY A 95 7.12 -17.94 16.64
N ALA A 96 7.45 -17.13 15.63
CA ALA A 96 8.71 -16.42 15.52
C ALA A 96 8.56 -14.94 15.91
N ALA A 97 9.65 -14.36 16.42
CA ALA A 97 9.75 -12.92 16.62
C ALA A 97 9.88 -12.22 15.25
N ALA A 98 8.99 -11.28 14.99
CA ALA A 98 8.98 -10.48 13.76
C ALA A 98 8.96 -8.99 14.09
N LEU A 99 9.48 -8.16 13.19
CA LEU A 99 9.38 -6.71 13.30
C LEU A 99 7.97 -6.28 12.85
N LEU A 100 7.26 -5.55 13.69
CA LEU A 100 5.96 -5.00 13.35
C LEU A 100 6.14 -3.78 12.45
N HIS A 101 5.33 -3.66 11.41
CA HIS A 101 5.22 -2.44 10.61
C HIS A 101 3.77 -1.95 10.65
N TYR A 102 3.58 -0.63 10.69
CA TYR A 102 2.25 -0.03 10.71
C TYR A 102 1.45 -0.34 9.44
N ASP A 103 2.13 -0.28 8.28
CA ASP A 103 1.56 -0.59 6.97
C ASP A 103 2.63 -1.14 6.02
N GLU A 104 2.21 -1.66 4.85
CA GLU A 104 3.13 -2.18 3.84
C GLU A 104 3.98 -1.08 3.18
N GLN A 105 3.49 0.17 3.14
CA GLN A 105 4.22 1.28 2.54
C GLN A 105 5.45 1.66 3.38
N GLN A 106 5.34 1.60 4.71
CA GLN A 106 6.42 1.87 5.64
C GLN A 106 7.47 0.77 5.62
N LEU A 107 7.06 -0.49 5.43
CA LEU A 107 7.99 -1.58 5.16
C LEU A 107 8.84 -1.31 3.90
N LEU A 108 8.22 -0.77 2.84
CA LEU A 108 8.93 -0.40 1.60
C LEU A 108 9.83 0.83 1.77
N LEU A 109 9.40 1.82 2.57
CA LEU A 109 10.15 3.05 2.82
C LEU A 109 11.37 2.81 3.71
N ASN A 110 11.20 2.08 4.82
CA ASN A 110 12.28 1.77 5.75
C ASN A 110 12.03 0.44 6.47
N PRO A 111 12.58 -0.69 5.94
CA PRO A 111 12.36 -2.01 6.52
C PRO A 111 13.03 -2.21 7.89
N LYS A 112 13.91 -1.30 8.31
CA LYS A 112 14.57 -1.38 9.63
C LYS A 112 13.71 -0.84 10.76
N CYS A 113 12.68 -0.04 10.45
CA CYS A 113 11.88 0.68 11.44
C CYS A 113 10.42 0.25 11.36
N SER A 114 9.78 0.19 12.53
CA SER A 114 8.37 -0.17 12.64
C SER A 114 7.42 0.96 12.24
N TYR A 115 7.86 2.20 12.43
CA TYR A 115 7.07 3.38 12.12
C TYR A 115 7.94 4.48 11.50
N VAL A 116 7.43 5.08 10.42
CA VAL A 116 8.01 6.28 9.80
C VAL A 116 7.01 7.43 10.00
N PRO A 117 7.34 8.47 10.78
CA PRO A 117 6.43 9.58 11.02
C PRO A 117 6.22 10.39 9.75
N LYS A 118 5.13 11.17 9.73
CA LYS A 118 4.92 12.14 8.65
C LYS A 118 6.08 13.13 8.63
N CYS A 119 6.74 13.24 7.47
CA CYS A 119 7.87 14.15 7.31
C CYS A 119 7.44 15.60 7.45
N GLU A 120 7.97 16.25 8.47
CA GLU A 120 7.76 17.66 8.75
C GLU A 120 9.09 18.39 8.87
N ARG A 121 9.05 19.73 8.71
CA ARG A 121 10.23 20.57 8.84
C ARG A 121 10.86 20.52 10.24
N ASP A 122 10.03 20.30 11.26
CA ASP A 122 10.46 20.24 12.65
C ASP A 122 10.77 18.80 13.08
N ASN A 123 12.06 18.52 13.33
CA ASN A 123 12.53 17.23 13.83
C ASN A 123 11.99 16.91 15.23
N GLN A 124 11.70 17.92 16.04
CA GLN A 124 11.25 17.73 17.42
C GLN A 124 9.84 17.13 17.44
N LYS A 125 8.94 17.62 16.59
CA LYS A 125 7.59 17.08 16.48
C LYS A 125 7.58 15.62 16.02
N MET A 126 8.41 15.26 15.03
CA MET A 126 8.55 13.86 14.61
C MET A 126 9.11 12.98 15.71
N ARG A 127 10.06 13.48 16.51
CA ARG A 127 10.58 12.77 17.68
C ARG A 127 9.50 12.54 18.73
N GLU A 128 8.67 13.54 19.00
CA GLU A 128 7.57 13.45 19.96
C GLU A 128 6.51 12.42 19.54
N ASP A 129 6.18 12.33 18.26
CA ASP A 129 5.28 11.31 17.73
C ASP A 129 5.83 9.89 17.97
N ILE A 130 7.13 9.70 17.73
CA ILE A 130 7.80 8.41 17.98
C ILE A 130 7.85 8.08 19.47
N LEU A 131 8.12 9.07 20.33
CA LEU A 131 8.11 8.88 21.78
C LEU A 131 6.71 8.52 22.30
N ARG A 132 5.66 9.16 21.76
CA ARG A 132 4.28 8.82 22.08
C ARG A 132 3.96 7.38 21.70
N LEU A 133 4.36 6.96 20.50
CA LEU A 133 4.14 5.60 20.02
C LEU A 133 4.94 4.58 20.86
N GLN A 134 6.19 4.90 21.19
CA GLN A 134 7.03 4.09 22.08
C GLN A 134 6.34 3.88 23.43
N HIS A 135 5.81 4.94 24.04
CA HIS A 135 5.11 4.88 25.32
C HIS A 135 3.86 3.98 25.24
N PHE A 136 3.02 4.20 24.23
CA PHE A 136 1.81 3.40 23.99
C PHE A 136 2.12 1.91 23.89
N TRP A 137 3.10 1.52 23.09
CA TRP A 137 3.46 0.11 22.91
C TRP A 137 4.19 -0.49 24.13
N SER A 138 4.84 0.34 24.94
CA SER A 138 5.51 -0.11 26.16
C SER A 138 4.53 -0.37 27.29
N GLU A 139 3.51 0.48 27.45
CA GLU A 139 2.53 0.36 28.53
C GLU A 139 1.33 -0.50 28.16
N GLU A 140 0.62 -0.13 27.10
CA GLU A 140 -0.69 -0.70 26.76
C GLU A 140 -0.55 -1.90 25.82
N GLY A 141 0.38 -1.79 24.88
CA GLY A 141 0.62 -2.83 23.86
C GLY A 141 1.33 -4.09 24.36
N SER A 142 2.07 -4.04 25.47
CA SER A 142 2.83 -5.21 25.95
C SER A 142 1.96 -6.33 26.51
N ASN A 143 0.78 -6.00 27.04
CA ASN A 143 -0.09 -6.94 27.74
C ASN A 143 -1.28 -7.43 26.91
N GLN A 144 -1.44 -6.95 25.67
CA GLN A 144 -2.60 -7.27 24.83
C GLN A 144 -2.19 -7.98 23.54
N SER A 145 -2.92 -9.04 23.21
CA SER A 145 -2.87 -9.63 21.86
C SER A 145 -3.77 -8.84 20.93
N PHE A 146 -3.27 -8.50 19.74
CA PHE A 146 -4.02 -7.78 18.72
C PHE A 146 -3.95 -8.50 17.38
N THR A 147 -4.94 -8.25 16.52
CA THR A 147 -4.97 -8.79 15.16
C THR A 147 -3.94 -8.09 14.29
N CYS A 148 -3.05 -8.87 13.70
CA CYS A 148 -2.02 -8.43 12.76
C CYS A 148 -2.13 -9.24 11.47
N PHE A 149 -1.45 -8.78 10.41
CA PHE A 149 -1.42 -9.47 9.12
C PHE A 149 -0.01 -9.97 8.84
N PHE A 150 0.12 -11.27 8.60
CA PHE A 150 1.40 -11.91 8.34
C PHE A 150 1.41 -12.57 6.97
N ASN A 151 2.48 -12.34 6.22
CA ASN A 151 2.73 -12.99 4.95
C ASN A 151 4.02 -13.81 5.04
N PRO A 152 3.98 -15.15 5.07
CA PRO A 152 5.17 -15.99 5.25
C PRO A 152 6.16 -15.96 4.09
N GLN A 153 5.82 -15.29 2.98
CA GLN A 153 6.63 -15.24 1.76
C GLN A 153 7.43 -13.94 1.66
N ARG A 154 7.35 -13.08 2.68
CA ARG A 154 7.98 -11.77 2.77
C ARG A 154 8.49 -11.53 4.18
#